data_AF-A0A2J0M827-F1
#
_entry.id   AF-A0A2J0M827-F1
#
_cell.length_a   1.000
_cell.length_b   1.000
_cell.length_c   1.000
_cell.angle_alpha   90.00
_cell.angle_beta   90.00
_cell.angle_gamma   90.00
#
_symmetry.space_group_name_H-M   'P 1'
#
loop_
_entity.id
_entity.type
_entity.pdbx_description
1 polymer ?
#
loop_
_entity_poly.entity_id
_entity_poly.type
_entity_poly.pdbx_seq_one_letter_code
_entity_poly.pdbx_strand_id
1 'polypeptide(L)' 'DNYNAYINMLVNGQPTKPFNIATLAPEKGNPDLIDNLKQLSYLKYGRDREEIEAEIMAKYEK' A
#
# COMPACT_ATOMS: atom_id res chain seq x y z
N ASP A 1 -5.92 -7.94 16.78
CA ASP A 1 -4.88 -6.97 17.21
C ASP A 1 -4.00 -6.56 16.04
N ASN A 2 -4.10 -5.31 15.61
CA ASN A 2 -3.27 -4.75 14.54
C ASN A 2 -1.93 -4.26 15.12
N TYR A 3 -0.91 -4.16 14.27
CA TYR A 3 0.46 -3.74 14.64
C TYR A 3 1.22 -4.73 15.54
N ASN A 4 0.87 -6.03 15.52
CA ASN A 4 1.68 -7.06 16.16
C ASN A 4 2.56 -7.76 15.11
N ALA A 5 3.86 -7.90 15.39
CA ALA A 5 4.78 -8.65 14.55
C ALA A 5 5.51 -9.71 15.37
N TYR A 6 5.53 -10.94 14.86
CA TYR A 6 6.26 -12.05 15.47
C TYR A 6 7.65 -12.16 14.84
N ILE A 7 8.70 -12.04 15.65
CA ILE A 7 10.07 -11.95 15.16
C ILE A 7 10.93 -13.04 15.79
N ASN A 8 11.70 -13.73 14.95
CA ASN A 8 12.84 -14.54 15.34
C ASN A 8 14.12 -13.82 14.89
N MET A 9 14.95 -13.38 15.83
CA MET A 9 16.14 -12.57 15.57
C MET A 9 17.34 -13.06 16.37
N LEU A 10 18.53 -12.87 15.81
CA LEU A 10 19.79 -13.04 16.53
C LEU A 10 20.06 -11.78 17.36
N VAL A 11 20.17 -11.92 18.68
CA VAL A 11 20.61 -10.84 19.57
C VAL A 11 22.06 -11.14 19.95
N ASN A 12 22.99 -10.22 19.65
CA ASN A 12 24.42 -10.42 19.85
C ASN A 12 24.98 -11.71 19.21
N GLY A 13 24.43 -12.12 18.06
CA GLY A 13 24.88 -13.32 17.34
C GLY A 13 24.30 -14.65 17.85
N GLN A 14 23.43 -14.64 18.87
CA GLN A 14 22.76 -15.85 19.37
C GLN A 14 21.26 -15.86 19.03
N PRO A 15 20.71 -17.00 18.56
CA PRO A 15 19.29 -17.11 18.26
C PRO A 15 18.47 -17.00 19.55
N THR A 16 17.54 -16.04 19.56
CA THR A 16 16.65 -15.80 20.69
C THR A 16 15.29 -16.48 20.43
N LYS A 17 14.59 -16.87 21.50
CA LYS A 17 13.22 -17.38 21.37
C LYS A 17 12.36 -16.34 20.67
N PRO A 18 11.53 -16.72 19.68
CA PRO A 18 10.74 -15.74 18.98
C PRO A 18 9.74 -15.05 19.92
N PHE A 19 9.55 -13.74 19.73
CA PHE A 19 8.72 -12.91 20.59
C PHE A 19 7.81 -12.00 19.76
N ASN A 20 6.70 -11.56 20.37
CA ASN A 20 5.78 -10.62 19.76
C ASN A 20 6.25 -9.18 20.05
N ILE A 21 6.21 -8.31 19.05
CA ILE A 21 6.42 -6.87 19.22
C ILE A 21 5.18 -6.10 18.81
N ALA A 22 4.92 -5.00 19.50
CA ALA A 22 4.00 -3.97 19.02
C ALA A 22 4.79 -3.04 18.10
N THR A 23 4.39 -2.95 16.84
CA THR A 23 4.95 -2.01 15.87
C THR A 23 4.36 -0.62 16.08
N LEU A 24 5.13 0.40 15.71
CA LEU A 24 4.66 1.78 15.76
C LEU A 24 3.50 1.93 14.79
N ALA A 25 2.45 2.65 15.22
CA ALA A 25 1.38 3.02 14.32
C ALA A 25 1.96 3.90 13.20
N PRO A 26 1.52 3.71 11.94
CA PRO A 26 1.92 4.58 10.84
C PRO A 26 1.51 6.02 11.16
N GLU A 27 2.25 6.97 10.59
CA GLU A 27 1.91 8.38 10.73
C GLU A 27 0.47 8.62 10.24
N LYS A 28 -0.28 9.41 11.01
CA LYS A 28 -1.63 9.81 10.60
C LYS A 28 -1.51 10.67 9.34
N GLY A 29 -2.04 10.19 8.22
CA GLY A 29 -2.10 10.96 6.99
C GLY A 29 -2.87 12.27 7.18
N ASN A 30 -2.49 13.30 6.42
CA ASN A 30 -3.18 14.60 6.44
C ASN A 30 -4.36 14.60 5.44
N PRO A 31 -5.62 14.66 5.90
CA PRO A 31 -6.80 14.63 5.04
C PRO A 31 -6.88 15.80 4.05
N ASP A 32 -6.35 16.97 4.41
CA ASP A 32 -6.43 18.19 3.61
C ASP A 32 -5.64 18.09 2.30
N LEU A 33 -4.66 17.18 2.25
CA LEU A 33 -3.82 16.94 1.08
C LEU A 33 -4.40 15.87 0.14
N ILE A 34 -5.41 15.11 0.58
CA ILE A 34 -5.93 13.96 -0.17
C ILE A 34 -6.56 14.38 -1.49
N ASP A 35 -7.37 15.45 -1.49
CA ASP A 35 -8.10 15.87 -2.69
C ASP A 35 -7.16 16.42 -3.76
N ASN A 36 -6.15 17.20 -3.35
CA ASN A 36 -5.10 17.68 -4.25
C ASN A 36 -4.27 16.50 -4.83
N LEU A 37 -3.93 15.52 -3.99
CA LEU A 37 -3.18 14.33 -4.43
C LEU A 37 -3.99 13.48 -5.43
N LYS A 38 -5.29 13.33 -5.21
CA LYS A 38 -6.20 12.65 -6.16
C LYS A 38 -6.26 13.40 -7.49
N GLN A 39 -6.41 14.72 -7.47
CA GLN A 39 -6.44 15.54 -8.68
C GLN A 39 -5.13 15.43 -9.47
N LEU A 40 -3.97 15.49 -8.79
CA LEU A 40 -2.66 15.28 -9.42
C LEU A 40 -2.53 13.89 -10.03
N SER A 41 -2.99 12.86 -9.33
CA SER A 41 -2.99 11.49 -9.85
C SER A 41 -3.86 11.37 -11.10
N TYR A 42 -5.06 11.97 -11.08
CA TYR A 42 -5.97 11.98 -12.21
C TYR A 42 -5.39 12.73 -13.42
N LEU A 43 -4.73 13.86 -13.22
CA LEU A 43 -4.08 14.60 -14.31
C LEU A 43 -2.87 13.87 -14.89
N LYS A 44 -2.08 13.19 -14.04
CA LYS A 44 -0.83 12.55 -14.46
C LYS A 44 -1.02 11.14 -15.01
N TYR A 45 -1.96 10.40 -14.47
CA TYR A 45 -2.17 8.98 -14.76
C TYR A 45 -3.61 8.63 -15.12
N GLY A 46 -4.55 9.59 -15.02
CA GLY A 46 -5.90 9.39 -15.51
C GLY A 46 -5.89 9.22 -17.01
N ARG A 47 -6.59 8.19 -17.48
CA ARG A 47 -6.92 7.98 -18.88
C ARG A 47 -8.42 8.07 -19.03
N ASP A 48 -8.89 8.29 -20.25
CA ASP A 48 -10.31 8.27 -20.51
C ASP A 48 -10.87 6.88 -20.21
N ARG A 49 -12.03 6.85 -19.55
CA ARG A 49 -12.69 5.61 -19.17
C ARG A 49 -13.10 4.82 -20.40
N GLU A 50 -13.55 5.48 -21.46
CA GLU A 50 -13.98 4.84 -22.70
C GLU A 50 -12.82 4.10 -23.39
N GLU A 51 -11.63 4.70 -23.37
CA GLU A 51 -10.40 4.11 -23.92
C GLU A 51 -9.99 2.85 -23.14
N ILE A 52 -10.03 2.90 -21.80
CA ILE A 52 -9.73 1.74 -20.95
C ILE A 52 -10.75 0.62 -21.16
N GLU A 53 -12.04 0.93 -21.21
CA GLU A 53 -13.09 -0.07 -21.41
C GLU A 53 -12.96 -0.75 -22.79
N ALA A 54 -12.62 0.00 -23.83
CA ALA A 54 -12.33 -0.55 -25.15
C ALA A 54 -11.07 -1.45 -25.16
N GLU A 55 -9.98 -1.04 -24.51
CA GLU A 55 -8.77 -1.87 -24.36
C GLU A 55 -9.05 -3.18 -23.60
N ILE A 56 -9.85 -3.10 -22.55
CA ILE A 56 -10.27 -4.27 -21.76
C ILE A 56 -11.07 -5.24 -22.63
N MET A 57 -12.10 -4.75 -23.32
CA MET A 57 -12.94 -5.59 -24.18
C MET A 57 -12.13 -6.26 -25.29
N ALA A 58 -11.24 -5.50 -25.95
CA ALA A 58 -10.34 -6.04 -26.97
C ALA A 58 -9.40 -7.12 -26.43
N LYS A 59 -9.02 -7.07 -25.14
CA LYS A 59 -8.21 -8.10 -24.49
C LYS A 59 -8.98 -9.40 -24.21
N TYR A 60 -10.30 -9.32 -24.04
CA TYR A 60 -11.16 -10.47 -23.75
C TYR A 60 -11.81 -11.09 -24.99
N GLU A 61 -11.71 -10.47 -26.18
CA GLU A 61 -12.19 -11.01 -27.46
C GLU A 61 -11.25 -12.04 -28.12
N LYS A 62 -10.32 -12.65 -27.37
CA LYS A 62 -9.35 -13.61 -27.90
C LYS A 62 -9.59 -15.04 -27.42
#